data_AF-A0A414YKX6-F1
#
_entry.id   AF-A0A414YKX6-F1
#
_cell.length_a   1.000
_cell.length_b   1.000
_cell.length_c   1.000
_cell.angle_alpha   90.00
_cell.angle_beta   90.00
_cell.angle_gamma   90.00
#
_symmetry.space_group_name_H-M   'P 1'
#
loop_
_entity.id
_entity.type
_entity.pdbx_description
1 polymer ?
#
loop_
_entity_poly.entity_id
_entity_poly.type
_entity_poly.pdbx_seq_one_letter_code
_entity_poly.pdbx_strand_id
1 'polypeptide(L)'
;MENKNYDLKQAVYIWSILKTQPIIVMSWGVDMDTIKPVKGGLEFHVQGFKHTGMVRIVLDEGKDLFEIHLIPDSEGERKIIENVYFDMLVSIIDENVEKTDDYEKRISDTYDIIRY
;
A
#
# COMPACT_ATOMS: atom_id res chain seq x y z
N MET A 1 -13.10 23.95 4.06
CA MET A 1 -11.76 24.39 3.61
C MET A 1 -10.88 23.15 3.54
N GLU A 2 -10.15 22.95 2.45
CA GLU A 2 -9.07 21.94 2.42
C GLU A 2 -7.96 22.39 3.36
N ASN A 3 -7.64 21.59 4.37
CA ASN A 3 -6.50 21.88 5.23
C ASN A 3 -5.26 21.20 4.65
N LYS A 4 -4.70 21.81 3.60
CA LYS A 4 -3.55 21.26 2.84
C LYS A 4 -2.34 20.87 3.71
N ASN A 5 -2.19 21.51 4.88
CA ASN A 5 -1.16 21.18 5.87
C ASN A 5 -1.48 19.88 6.62
N TYR A 6 -2.75 19.66 6.98
CA TYR A 6 -3.22 18.39 7.55
C TYR A 6 -3.11 17.24 6.55
N ASP A 7 -3.58 17.43 5.32
CA ASP A 7 -3.52 16.41 4.26
C ASP A 7 -2.07 16.00 3.97
N LEU A 8 -1.15 16.98 3.90
CA LEU A 8 0.29 16.72 3.77
C LEU A 8 0.87 15.96 4.97
N LYS A 9 0.45 16.27 6.20
CA LYS A 9 0.90 15.53 7.40
C LYS A 9 0.44 14.08 7.38
N GLN A 10 -0.80 13.81 6.99
CA GLN A 10 -1.31 12.44 6.87
C GLN A 10 -0.59 11.66 5.77
N ALA A 11 -0.37 12.28 4.60
CA ALA A 11 0.43 11.70 3.54
C ALA A 11 1.86 11.35 3.99
N VAL A 12 2.53 12.25 4.72
CA VAL A 12 3.88 12.01 5.29
C VAL A 12 3.87 10.91 6.36
N TYR A 13 2.82 10.83 7.18
CA TYR A 13 2.67 9.77 8.18
C TYR A 13 2.49 8.39 7.53
N ILE A 14 1.57 8.25 6.58
CA ILE A 14 1.37 7.02 5.79
C ILE A 14 2.68 6.63 5.08
N TRP A 15 3.35 7.57 4.42
CA TRP A 15 4.64 7.31 3.78
C TRP A 15 5.74 6.88 4.77
N SER A 16 5.69 7.35 6.02
CA SER A 16 6.62 6.89 7.06
C SER A 16 6.38 5.44 7.48
N ILE A 17 5.12 4.98 7.51
CA ILE A 17 4.76 3.57 7.75
C ILE A 17 5.23 2.70 6.59
N LEU A 18 4.95 3.08 5.34
CA LEU A 18 5.35 2.30 4.15
C LEU A 18 6.88 2.10 4.10
N LYS A 19 7.66 3.16 4.39
CA LYS A 19 9.14 3.10 4.46
C LYS A 19 9.72 2.18 5.54
N THR A 20 8.91 1.61 6.45
CA THR A 20 9.40 0.58 7.39
C THR A 20 9.78 -0.72 6.70
N GLN A 21 9.18 -1.02 5.55
CA GLN A 21 9.36 -2.27 4.80
C GLN A 21 9.68 -1.96 3.31
N PRO A 22 10.80 -1.27 3.02
CA PRO A 22 11.05 -0.68 1.71
C PRO A 22 11.18 -1.73 0.60
N ILE A 23 11.69 -2.93 0.88
CA ILE A 23 11.82 -4.01 -0.11
C ILE A 23 10.44 -4.46 -0.62
N ILE A 24 9.46 -4.56 0.28
CA ILE A 24 8.08 -4.94 -0.07
C ILE A 24 7.42 -3.81 -0.88
N VAL A 25 7.52 -2.56 -0.42
CA VAL A 25 6.98 -1.41 -1.16
C VAL A 25 7.57 -1.29 -2.56
N MET A 26 8.87 -1.54 -2.74
CA MET A 26 9.49 -1.54 -4.07
C MET A 26 9.03 -2.72 -4.95
N SER A 27 8.67 -3.88 -4.37
CA SER A 27 8.14 -5.01 -5.15
C SER A 27 6.77 -4.75 -5.77
N TRP A 28 6.02 -3.75 -5.28
CA TRP A 28 4.75 -3.32 -5.88
C TRP A 28 4.93 -2.51 -7.17
N GLY A 29 6.16 -2.17 -7.56
CA GLY A 29 6.41 -1.33 -8.73
C GLY A 29 5.82 0.07 -8.58
N VAL A 30 5.99 0.69 -7.41
CA VAL A 30 5.46 2.05 -7.12
C VAL A 30 6.06 3.08 -8.08
N ASP A 31 5.19 3.81 -8.79
CA ASP A 31 5.61 4.97 -9.57
C ASP A 31 5.79 6.19 -8.66
N MET A 32 7.05 6.54 -8.41
CA MET A 32 7.46 7.65 -7.54
C MET A 32 6.92 9.02 -7.99
N ASP A 33 6.69 9.22 -9.30
CA ASP A 33 6.20 10.50 -9.82
C ASP A 33 4.69 10.69 -9.60
N THR A 34 3.97 9.61 -9.27
CA THR A 34 2.52 9.63 -8.98
C THR A 34 2.19 9.84 -7.50
N ILE A 35 3.18 9.73 -6.60
CA ILE A 35 3.01 9.86 -5.16
C ILE A 35 2.55 11.28 -4.80
N LYS A 36 1.32 11.42 -4.32
CA LYS A 36 0.75 12.72 -3.96
C LYS A 36 -0.14 12.64 -2.71
N PRO A 37 -0.18 13.72 -1.89
CA PRO A 37 -1.17 13.83 -0.83
C PRO A 37 -2.58 13.92 -1.42
N VAL A 38 -3.52 13.26 -0.77
CA VAL A 38 -4.97 13.42 -1.00
C VAL A 38 -5.65 13.82 0.31
N LYS A 39 -6.92 14.19 0.26
CA LYS A 39 -7.69 14.55 1.45
C LYS A 39 -7.63 13.43 2.50
N GLY A 40 -7.04 13.70 3.65
CA GLY A 40 -6.85 12.73 4.74
C GLY A 40 -5.97 11.52 4.41
N GLY A 41 -5.10 11.58 3.39
CA GLY A 41 -4.44 10.37 2.89
C GLY A 41 -3.30 10.54 1.89
N LEU A 42 -2.85 9.40 1.34
CA LEU A 42 -1.82 9.29 0.31
C LEU A 42 -2.37 8.53 -0.90
N GLU A 43 -1.99 8.93 -2.12
CA GLU A 43 -2.29 8.20 -3.35
C GLU A 43 -1.03 8.03 -4.19
N PHE A 44 -0.85 6.85 -4.79
CA PHE A 44 0.23 6.51 -5.71
C PHE A 44 -0.20 5.37 -6.66
N HIS A 45 0.49 5.23 -7.78
CA HIS A 45 0.30 4.14 -8.75
C HIS A 45 1.25 2.97 -8.44
N VAL A 46 0.79 1.75 -8.73
CA VAL A 46 1.54 0.50 -8.60
C VAL A 46 1.42 -0.34 -9.87
N GLN A 47 2.45 -1.16 -10.13
CA GLN A 47 2.52 -2.11 -11.24
C GLN A 47 2.69 -3.54 -10.72
N GLY A 48 1.99 -3.87 -9.63
CA GLY A 48 2.09 -5.16 -8.96
C GLY A 48 1.38 -6.29 -9.71
N PHE A 49 1.82 -7.52 -9.46
CA PHE A 49 1.37 -8.73 -10.14
C PHE A 49 -0.14 -8.99 -10.04
N LYS A 50 -0.76 -8.66 -8.91
CA LYS A 50 -2.21 -8.80 -8.69
C LYS A 50 -2.99 -7.53 -9.02
N HIS A 51 -2.37 -6.36 -8.86
CA HIS A 51 -3.01 -5.08 -9.07
C HIS A 51 -2.06 -4.08 -9.73
N THR A 52 -2.46 -3.64 -10.93
CA THR A 52 -1.90 -2.47 -11.62
C THR A 52 -2.94 -1.35 -11.61
N GLY A 53 -2.59 -0.20 -11.04
CA GLY A 53 -3.54 0.89 -10.85
C GLY A 53 -3.18 1.82 -9.69
N MET A 54 -4.13 2.67 -9.30
CA MET A 54 -3.97 3.62 -8.20
C MET A 54 -4.32 2.97 -6.86
N VAL A 55 -3.36 2.99 -5.94
CA VAL A 55 -3.56 2.71 -4.51
C VAL A 55 -3.81 4.03 -3.79
N ARG A 56 -4.96 4.17 -3.15
CA ARG A 56 -5.29 5.30 -2.27
C ARG A 56 -5.48 4.81 -0.84
N ILE A 57 -4.75 5.40 0.10
CA ILE A 57 -4.82 5.11 1.54
C ILE A 57 -5.38 6.36 2.23
N VAL A 58 -6.47 6.23 2.97
CA VAL A 58 -7.13 7.33 3.69
C VAL A 58 -7.29 6.94 5.16
N LEU A 59 -7.09 7.88 6.07
CA LEU A 59 -7.39 7.68 7.50
C LEU A 59 -8.86 8.03 7.78
N ASP A 60 -9.63 7.08 8.33
CA ASP A 60 -10.95 7.33 8.91
C ASP A 60 -10.76 7.95 10.31
N GLU A 61 -10.86 9.28 10.38
CA GLU A 61 -10.76 10.06 11.62
C GLU A 61 -11.76 9.65 12.71
N GLY A 62 -12.87 8.99 12.35
CA GLY A 62 -13.88 8.52 13.31
C GLY A 62 -13.53 7.18 13.96
N LYS A 63 -12.67 6.37 13.31
CA LYS A 63 -12.26 5.04 13.79
C LYS A 63 -10.79 4.96 14.20
N ASP A 64 -9.96 5.90 13.76
CA ASP A 64 -8.48 5.84 13.81
C ASP A 64 -7.92 4.61 13.06
N LEU A 65 -8.53 4.28 11.92
CA LEU A 65 -8.19 3.14 11.07
C LEU A 65 -8.05 3.58 9.60
N PHE A 66 -7.27 2.84 8.83
CA PHE A 66 -7.10 3.11 7.40
C PHE A 66 -8.19 2.43 6.55
N GLU A 67 -8.56 3.12 5.48
CA GLU A 67 -9.26 2.58 4.32
C GLU A 67 -8.29 2.58 3.13
N ILE A 68 -8.19 1.43 2.46
CA ILE A 68 -7.41 1.25 1.23
C ILE A 68 -8.40 1.13 0.07
N HIS A 69 -8.16 1.87 -1.00
CA HIS A 69 -8.86 1.73 -2.26
C HIS A 69 -7.86 1.33 -3.34
N LEU A 70 -8.18 0.25 -4.05
CA LEU A 70 -7.43 -0.25 -5.20
C LEU A 70 -8.26 0.04 -6.44
N ILE A 71 -7.78 0.95 -7.29
CA ILE A 71 -8.52 1.48 -8.44
C ILE A 71 -7.73 1.05 -9.69
N PRO A 72 -8.17 0.00 -10.42
CA PRO A 72 -7.41 -0.51 -11.57
C PRO A 72 -7.37 0.50 -12.72
N ASP A 73 -6.32 0.45 -13.54
CA ASP A 73 -6.20 1.29 -14.75
C ASP A 73 -7.19 0.88 -15.85
N SER A 74 -7.54 -0.40 -15.90
CA SER A 74 -8.53 -0.96 -16.83
C SER A 74 -9.95 -0.85 -16.28
N GLU A 75 -10.96 -1.10 -17.12
CA GLU A 75 -12.33 -1.30 -16.67
C GLU A 75 -12.41 -2.52 -15.73
N GLY A 76 -12.38 -2.26 -14.42
CA GLY A 76 -12.41 -3.25 -13.36
C GLY A 76 -12.98 -2.66 -12.07
N GLU A 77 -13.42 -3.52 -11.15
CA GLU A 77 -14.06 -3.08 -9.93
C GLU A 77 -13.06 -2.47 -8.93
N ARG A 78 -13.35 -1.27 -8.41
CA ARG A 78 -12.59 -0.66 -7.31
C ARG A 78 -12.78 -1.50 -6.04
N LYS A 79 -11.72 -2.19 -5.61
CA LYS A 79 -11.71 -2.85 -4.30
C LYS A 79 -11.55 -1.81 -3.20
N ILE A 80 -12.30 -1.98 -2.11
CA ILE A 80 -12.17 -1.19 -0.88
C ILE A 80 -11.89 -2.16 0.26
N ILE A 81 -10.92 -1.83 1.10
CA ILE A 81 -10.54 -2.59 2.29
C ILE A 81 -10.59 -1.61 3.46
N GLU A 82 -11.54 -1.82 4.38
CA GLU A 82 -11.80 -0.93 5.51
C GLU A 82 -11.20 -1.47 6.81
N ASN A 83 -11.10 -0.61 7.83
CA ASN A 83 -10.75 -0.97 9.20
C ASN A 83 -9.33 -1.57 9.34
N VAL A 84 -8.37 -1.08 8.55
CA VAL A 84 -6.99 -1.56 8.55
C VAL A 84 -6.15 -0.83 9.61
N TYR A 85 -5.54 -1.59 10.51
CA TYR A 85 -4.60 -1.06 11.51
C TYR A 85 -3.26 -0.66 10.88
N PHE A 86 -2.54 0.28 11.50
CA PHE A 86 -1.29 0.84 10.96
C PHE A 86 -0.16 -0.20 10.80
N ASP A 87 -0.13 -1.21 11.67
CA ASP A 87 0.83 -2.33 11.66
C ASP A 87 0.50 -3.36 10.57
N MET A 88 -0.78 -3.50 10.23
CA MET A 88 -1.27 -4.33 9.11
C MET A 88 -1.22 -3.62 7.75
N LEU A 89 -0.98 -2.31 7.70
CA LEU A 89 -1.12 -1.51 6.47
C LEU A 89 -0.27 -2.06 5.31
N VAL A 90 1.01 -2.35 5.56
CA VAL A 90 1.92 -2.86 4.51
C VAL A 90 1.50 -4.26 4.06
N SER A 91 1.19 -5.17 5.00
CA SER A 91 0.88 -6.56 4.67
C SER A 91 -0.43 -6.71 3.92
N ILE A 92 -1.44 -5.90 4.25
CA ILE A 92 -2.73 -5.88 3.52
C ILE A 92 -2.56 -5.31 2.11
N ILE A 93 -1.76 -4.25 1.91
CA ILE A 93 -1.48 -3.75 0.56
C ILE A 93 -0.71 -4.83 -0.23
N ASP A 94 0.33 -5.41 0.36
CA ASP A 94 1.16 -6.45 -0.26
C ASP A 94 0.34 -7.67 -0.70
N GLU A 95 -0.52 -8.18 0.17
CA GLU A 95 -1.43 -9.30 -0.12
C GLU A 95 -2.33 -9.05 -1.33
N ASN A 96 -2.72 -7.80 -1.56
CA ASN A 96 -3.66 -7.42 -2.62
C ASN A 96 -2.98 -6.88 -3.89
N VAL A 97 -1.72 -6.45 -3.81
CA VAL A 97 -0.97 -5.87 -4.93
C VAL A 97 0.02 -6.85 -5.56
N GLU A 98 0.74 -7.64 -4.77
CA GLU A 98 1.89 -8.42 -5.25
C GLU A 98 1.92 -9.87 -4.73
N LYS A 99 1.81 -10.07 -3.41
CA LYS A 99 2.18 -11.32 -2.73
C LYS A 99 1.45 -12.56 -3.25
N THR A 100 2.15 -13.42 -3.97
CA THR A 100 1.68 -14.74 -4.40
C THR A 100 2.19 -15.85 -3.48
N ASP A 101 1.51 -17.00 -3.46
CA ASP A 101 1.82 -18.11 -2.54
C ASP A 101 3.25 -18.67 -2.68
N ASP A 102 3.89 -18.43 -3.83
CA ASP A 102 5.25 -18.86 -4.15
C ASP A 102 6.35 -17.95 -3.56
N TYR A 103 6.00 -16.88 -2.82
CA TYR A 103 6.96 -15.92 -2.26
C TYR A 103 7.90 -16.55 -1.20
N GLU A 104 7.35 -17.28 -0.21
CA GLU A 104 8.18 -17.99 0.77
C GLU A 104 9.05 -19.07 0.11
N LYS A 105 8.52 -19.74 -0.93
CA LYS A 105 9.23 -20.80 -1.64
C LYS A 105 10.40 -20.25 -2.45
N ARG A 106 10.20 -19.15 -3.18
CA ARG A 106 11.26 -18.47 -3.92
C ARG A 106 12.33 -17.87 -3.00
N ILE A 107 11.96 -17.35 -1.83
CA ILE A 107 12.96 -16.91 -0.84
C ILE A 107 13.75 -18.10 -0.29
N SER A 108 13.09 -19.21 0.05
CA SER A 108 13.74 -20.45 0.48
C SER A 108 14.74 -20.96 -0.55
N ASP A 109 14.31 -21.10 -1.81
CA ASP A 109 15.11 -21.65 -2.91
C ASP A 109 16.23 -20.70 -3.38
N THR A 110 16.14 -19.39 -3.10
CA THR A 110 17.16 -18.39 -3.49
C THR A 110 18.21 -18.15 -2.40
N TYR A 111 17.86 -18.35 -1.12
CA TYR A 111 18.72 -17.98 0.02
C TYR A 111 19.20 -19.14 0.89
N ASP A 112 18.86 -20.39 0.56
CA ASP A 112 19.29 -21.60 1.31
C ASP A 112 19.05 -21.48 2.83
N ILE A 113 17.93 -20.85 3.23
CA ILE A 113 17.61 -20.62 4.65
C ILE A 113 17.11 -21.92 5.26
N ILE A 114 18.05 -22.74 5.73
CA ILE A 114 17.80 -23.95 6.50
C ILE A 114 17.00 -23.58 7.75
N ARG A 115 15.70 -23.91 7.76
CA ARG A 115 14.89 -23.92 8.98
C ARG A 115 15.33 -25.12 9.84
N TYR A 116 15.89 -24.82 11.01
CA TYR A 116 16.16 -25.78 12.09
C TYR A 116 14.87 -26.18 12.82
#